data_AF-A0A3L6JS63-F1
#
_entry.id   AF-A0A3L6JS63-F1
#
_cell.length_a   1.000
_cell.length_b   1.000
_cell.length_c   1.000
_cell.angle_alpha   90.00
_cell.angle_beta   90.00
_cell.angle_gamma   90.00
#
_symmetry.space_group_name_H-M   'P 1'
#
loop_
_entity.id
_entity.type
_entity.pdbx_description
1 polymer ?
#
loop_
_entity_poly.entity_id
_entity_poly.type
_entity_poly.pdbx_seq_one_letter_code
_entity_poly.pdbx_strand_id
1 'polypeptide(L)'
;MPARPRKENKVPVFPILRGEAVGKTGEFIGHVVIVSSPKDLKRKWLPDHIAVLDQSLERHFKANPKYLDDLFVKVKAVVAEFGESIGEFAASAYAHDAVGMVKIADATKVLENGMHIRVRASENLGEIFFID
;
A
#
# COMPACT_ATOMS: atom_id res chain seq x y z
N MET A 1 0.83 -28.47 38.32
CA MET A 1 1.63 -27.30 37.87
C MET A 1 0.95 -26.71 36.64
N PRO A 2 0.51 -25.44 36.64
CA PRO A 2 -0.10 -24.85 35.45
C PRO A 2 0.99 -24.49 34.43
N ALA A 3 0.72 -24.81 33.15
CA ALA A 3 1.61 -24.50 32.04
C ALA A 3 1.75 -22.97 31.87
N ARG A 4 2.99 -22.47 31.80
CA ARG A 4 3.26 -21.05 31.51
C ARG A 4 2.73 -20.72 30.10
N PRO A 5 2.13 -19.53 29.88
CA PRO A 5 1.79 -19.11 28.52
C PRO A 5 3.08 -19.01 27.70
N ARG A 6 3.09 -19.64 26.52
CA ARG A 6 4.17 -19.50 25.54
C ARG A 6 4.26 -18.02 25.20
N LYS A 7 5.35 -17.35 25.60
CA LYS A 7 5.69 -16.04 25.06
C LYS A 7 5.89 -16.26 23.56
N GLU A 8 4.93 -15.79 22.75
CA GLU A 8 5.16 -15.60 21.33
C GLU A 8 6.45 -14.78 21.21
N ASN A 9 7.49 -15.41 20.66
CA ASN A 9 8.66 -14.69 20.20
C ASN A 9 8.17 -13.78 19.07
N LYS A 10 7.71 -12.58 19.42
CA LYS A 10 7.58 -11.47 18.48
C LYS A 10 9.01 -11.11 18.09
N VAL A 11 9.55 -11.87 17.14
CA VAL A 11 10.74 -11.45 16.39
C VAL A 11 10.42 -10.01 15.97
N PRO A 12 11.26 -9.02 16.30
CA PRO A 12 11.03 -7.66 15.85
C PRO A 12 11.04 -7.69 14.33
N VAL A 13 9.84 -7.66 13.74
CA VAL A 13 9.68 -7.60 12.30
C VAL A 13 10.02 -6.16 11.94
N PHE A 14 11.22 -5.97 11.39
CA PHE A 14 11.61 -4.65 10.92
C PHE A 14 10.79 -4.32 9.68
N PRO A 15 10.22 -3.11 9.60
CA PRO A 15 9.56 -2.67 8.39
C PRO A 15 10.61 -2.57 7.27
N ILE A 16 10.31 -3.19 6.13
CA ILE A 16 11.19 -3.18 4.95
C ILE A 16 11.16 -1.79 4.30
N LEU A 17 9.95 -1.20 4.27
CA LEU A 17 9.69 0.09 3.67
C LEU A 17 8.87 0.93 4.63
N ARG A 18 9.09 2.23 4.59
CA ARG A 18 8.35 3.24 5.35
C ARG A 18 7.93 4.36 4.42
N GLY A 19 6.79 4.95 4.72
CA GLY A 19 6.28 6.12 4.04
C GLY A 19 5.24 6.83 4.89
N GLU A 20 4.43 7.63 4.24
CA GLU A 20 3.34 8.35 4.89
C GLU A 20 2.03 7.61 4.65
N ALA A 21 1.29 7.33 5.73
CA ALA A 21 -0.04 6.76 5.63
C ALA A 21 -1.05 7.86 5.29
N VAL A 22 -1.98 7.56 4.38
CA VAL A 22 -3.08 8.43 3.98
C VAL A 22 -4.37 7.61 3.82
N GLY A 23 -5.52 8.25 4.03
CA GLY A 23 -6.80 7.54 3.97
C GLY A 23 -7.11 6.77 5.25
N LYS A 24 -7.44 5.49 5.13
CA LYS A 24 -7.86 4.67 6.28
C LYS A 24 -6.66 4.18 7.11
N THR A 25 -6.71 4.44 8.41
CA THR A 25 -5.82 3.80 9.40
C THR A 25 -6.19 2.34 9.60
N GLY A 26 -5.20 1.45 9.56
CA GLY A 26 -5.43 0.02 9.77
C GLY A 26 -4.30 -0.87 9.28
N GLU A 27 -4.54 -2.16 9.30
CA GLU A 27 -3.64 -3.16 8.74
C GLU A 27 -4.30 -3.88 7.57
N PHE A 28 -3.54 -4.08 6.51
CA PHE A 28 -3.96 -4.85 5.36
C PHE A 28 -2.88 -5.88 5.00
N ILE A 29 -3.29 -7.12 4.77
CA ILE A 29 -2.43 -8.22 4.40
C ILE A 29 -2.84 -8.68 3.01
N GLY A 30 -1.88 -8.80 2.11
CA GLY A 30 -2.17 -9.08 0.72
C GLY A 30 -0.95 -9.27 -0.16
N HIS A 31 -1.22 -9.51 -1.44
CA HIS A 31 -0.21 -9.76 -2.45
C HIS A 31 0.14 -8.48 -3.21
N VAL A 32 1.43 -8.21 -3.34
CA VAL A 32 1.95 -7.06 -4.07
C VAL A 32 1.64 -7.20 -5.55
N VAL A 33 1.15 -6.10 -6.13
CA VAL A 33 0.98 -5.93 -7.55
C VAL A 33 1.61 -4.61 -7.96
N ILE A 34 2.76 -4.69 -8.62
CA ILE A 34 3.49 -3.56 -9.17
C ILE A 34 2.78 -3.07 -10.43
N VAL A 35 2.55 -1.75 -10.46
CA VAL A 35 1.96 -1.01 -11.56
C VAL A 35 2.99 0.03 -11.98
N SER A 36 3.69 -0.26 -13.07
CA SER A 36 4.67 0.67 -13.65
C SER A 36 4.14 1.38 -14.89
N SER A 37 3.01 0.93 -15.46
CA SER A 37 2.40 1.55 -16.62
C SER A 37 0.88 1.69 -16.48
N PRO A 38 0.26 2.66 -17.17
CA PRO A 38 -1.21 2.81 -17.16
C PRO A 38 -1.94 1.59 -17.72
N LYS A 39 -1.27 0.75 -18.53
CA LYS A 39 -1.86 -0.50 -19.05
C LYS A 39 -2.06 -1.52 -17.93
N ASP A 40 -1.19 -1.52 -16.93
CA ASP A 40 -1.25 -2.45 -15.80
C ASP A 40 -2.47 -2.18 -14.90
N LEU A 41 -3.00 -0.96 -14.92
CA LEU A 41 -4.25 -0.60 -14.22
C LEU A 41 -5.48 -1.37 -14.73
N LYS A 42 -5.45 -1.81 -16.00
CA LYS A 42 -6.56 -2.54 -16.65
C LYS A 42 -6.58 -4.04 -16.33
N ARG A 43 -5.65 -4.52 -15.51
CA ARG A 43 -5.61 -5.92 -15.10
C ARG A 43 -6.80 -6.30 -14.22
N LYS A 44 -6.97 -7.61 -14.01
CA LYS A 44 -7.90 -8.14 -13.02
C LYS A 44 -7.30 -7.94 -11.62
N TRP A 45 -8.05 -7.25 -10.77
CA TRP A 45 -7.70 -7.03 -9.36
C TRP A 45 -8.42 -8.05 -8.49
N LEU A 46 -7.69 -8.66 -7.56
CA LEU A 46 -8.27 -9.52 -6.53
C LEU A 46 -8.42 -8.72 -5.23
N PRO A 47 -9.34 -9.11 -4.33
CA PRO A 47 -9.60 -8.39 -3.08
C PRO A 47 -8.40 -8.28 -2.13
N ASP A 48 -7.43 -9.18 -2.28
CA ASP A 48 -6.19 -9.27 -1.50
C ASP A 48 -5.00 -8.61 -2.22
N HIS A 49 -5.19 -7.99 -3.39
CA HIS A 49 -4.11 -7.29 -4.07
C HIS A 49 -3.80 -5.93 -3.44
N ILE A 50 -2.52 -5.63 -3.34
CA ILE A 50 -1.96 -4.35 -2.91
C ILE A 50 -1.32 -3.70 -4.14
N ALA A 51 -1.88 -2.60 -4.61
CA ALA A 51 -1.32 -1.90 -5.76
C ALA A 51 -0.08 -1.11 -5.35
N VAL A 52 1.08 -1.37 -5.98
CA VAL A 52 2.32 -0.61 -5.78
C VAL A 52 2.57 0.22 -7.03
N LEU A 53 2.48 1.55 -6.91
CA LEU A 53 2.54 2.50 -8.01
C LEU A 53 3.95 3.09 -8.13
N ASP A 54 4.53 2.95 -9.32
CA ASP A 54 5.82 3.54 -9.68
C ASP A 54 5.75 5.06 -9.80
N GLN A 55 6.87 5.73 -9.52
CA GLN A 55 6.98 7.19 -9.68
C GLN A 55 6.65 7.68 -11.10
N SER A 56 6.88 6.90 -12.15
CA SER A 56 6.55 7.29 -13.54
C SER A 56 5.05 7.54 -13.76
N LEU A 57 4.17 6.98 -12.94
CA LEU A 57 2.72 7.18 -13.03
C LEU A 57 2.24 8.50 -12.44
N GLU A 58 3.08 9.21 -11.67
CA GLU A 58 2.68 10.47 -11.01
C GLU A 58 2.11 11.47 -12.02
N ARG A 59 2.80 11.65 -13.15
CA ARG A 59 2.34 12.56 -14.22
C ARG A 59 1.02 12.11 -14.85
N HIS A 60 0.80 10.81 -14.93
CA HIS A 60 -0.41 10.25 -15.50
C HIS A 60 -1.62 10.50 -14.61
N PHE A 61 -1.48 10.30 -13.29
CA PHE A 61 -2.55 10.57 -12.34
C PHE A 61 -2.80 12.07 -12.18
N LYS A 62 -1.76 12.92 -12.17
CA LYS A 62 -1.93 14.39 -12.16
C LYS A 62 -2.65 14.91 -13.41
N ALA A 63 -2.48 14.26 -14.56
CA ALA A 63 -3.18 14.64 -15.78
C ALA A 63 -4.66 14.21 -15.77
N ASN A 64 -4.99 13.12 -15.07
CA ASN A 64 -6.36 12.65 -14.94
C ASN A 64 -6.58 11.90 -13.59
N PRO A 65 -7.12 12.58 -12.57
CA PRO A 65 -7.30 11.99 -11.24
C PRO A 65 -8.35 10.88 -11.21
N LYS A 66 -9.22 10.77 -12.22
CA LYS A 66 -10.23 9.70 -12.29
C LYS A 66 -9.62 8.30 -12.29
N TYR A 67 -8.42 8.14 -12.84
CA TYR A 67 -7.75 6.83 -12.85
C TYR A 67 -7.35 6.36 -11.45
N LEU A 68 -7.08 7.29 -10.55
CA LEU A 68 -6.74 7.02 -9.17
C LEU A 68 -8.00 6.61 -8.40
N ASP A 69 -9.09 7.32 -8.61
CA ASP A 69 -10.41 6.97 -8.07
C ASP A 69 -10.85 5.55 -8.50
N ASP A 70 -10.76 5.25 -9.80
CA ASP A 70 -11.05 3.93 -10.37
C ASP A 70 -10.18 2.80 -9.78
N LEU A 71 -8.94 3.11 -9.37
CA LEU A 71 -8.06 2.17 -8.72
C LEU A 71 -8.54 1.89 -7.30
N PHE A 72 -8.81 2.93 -6.52
CA PHE A 72 -9.29 2.81 -5.14
C PHE A 72 -10.65 2.11 -5.01
N VAL A 73 -11.50 2.17 -6.04
CA VAL A 73 -12.73 1.36 -6.11
C VAL A 73 -12.43 -0.15 -6.18
N LYS A 74 -11.28 -0.54 -6.75
CA LYS A 74 -10.94 -1.95 -7.03
C LYS A 74 -10.06 -2.58 -5.98
N VAL A 75 -9.25 -1.80 -5.27
CA VAL A 75 -8.27 -2.31 -4.29
C VAL A 75 -8.45 -1.65 -2.94
N LYS A 76 -8.16 -2.40 -1.88
CA LYS A 76 -8.26 -1.90 -0.49
C LYS A 76 -6.97 -1.27 0.02
N ALA A 77 -5.85 -1.51 -0.64
CA ALA A 77 -4.56 -0.94 -0.28
C ALA A 77 -3.79 -0.50 -1.53
N VAL A 78 -3.27 0.73 -1.48
CA VAL A 78 -2.43 1.32 -2.52
C VAL A 78 -1.18 1.90 -1.87
N VAL A 79 -0.04 1.52 -2.41
CA VAL A 79 1.30 2.01 -2.07
C VAL A 79 1.80 2.80 -3.26
N ALA A 80 2.25 4.02 -3.05
CA ALA A 80 2.80 4.87 -4.10
C ALA A 80 4.18 5.41 -3.69
N GLU A 81 5.10 5.43 -4.64
CA GLU A 81 6.40 6.09 -4.48
C GLU A 81 6.28 7.62 -4.52
N PHE A 82 5.16 8.11 -5.05
CA PHE A 82 4.82 9.52 -5.18
C PHE A 82 3.60 9.87 -4.31
N GLY A 83 3.23 11.15 -4.31
CA GLY A 83 2.06 11.66 -3.62
C GLY A 83 2.39 12.53 -2.42
N GLU A 84 1.35 13.15 -1.89
CA GLU A 84 1.42 14.07 -0.75
C GLU A 84 0.46 13.58 0.33
N SER A 85 0.80 13.86 1.59
CA SER A 85 -0.03 13.48 2.75
C SER A 85 -1.42 14.15 2.70
N ILE A 86 -1.52 15.29 1.99
CA ILE A 86 -2.74 16.04 1.76
C ILE A 86 -2.78 16.36 0.27
N GLY A 87 -3.70 15.72 -0.46
CA GLY A 87 -3.86 15.89 -1.90
C GLY A 87 -4.93 14.98 -2.46
N GLU A 88 -5.07 14.95 -3.79
CA GLU A 88 -6.10 14.13 -4.48
C GLU A 88 -5.96 12.63 -4.15
N PHE A 89 -4.72 12.14 -4.01
CA PHE A 89 -4.47 10.75 -3.62
C PHE A 89 -5.04 10.44 -2.22
N ALA A 90 -4.73 11.29 -1.24
CA ALA A 90 -5.22 11.12 0.13
C ALA A 90 -6.74 11.27 0.20
N ALA A 91 -7.32 12.20 -0.55
CA ALA A 91 -8.76 12.42 -0.63
C ALA A 91 -9.49 11.19 -1.20
N SER A 92 -9.02 10.62 -2.31
CA SER A 92 -9.59 9.41 -2.88
C SER A 92 -9.41 8.20 -1.98
N ALA A 93 -8.23 8.00 -1.37
CA ALA A 93 -8.01 6.92 -0.42
C ALA A 93 -9.00 6.99 0.76
N TYR A 94 -9.26 8.18 1.27
CA TYR A 94 -10.23 8.41 2.35
C TYR A 94 -11.68 8.19 1.88
N ALA A 95 -12.05 8.68 0.69
CA ALA A 95 -13.39 8.55 0.14
C ALA A 95 -13.81 7.08 -0.07
N HIS A 96 -12.86 6.20 -0.41
CA HIS A 96 -13.10 4.78 -0.65
C HIS A 96 -12.76 3.87 0.53
N ASP A 97 -12.48 4.43 1.71
CA ASP A 97 -12.12 3.68 2.92
C ASP A 97 -10.97 2.69 2.69
N ALA A 98 -10.00 3.12 1.88
CA ALA A 98 -8.85 2.35 1.47
C ALA A 98 -7.58 2.81 2.18
N VAL A 99 -6.64 1.87 2.37
CA VAL A 99 -5.33 2.14 2.95
C VAL A 99 -4.43 2.72 1.87
N GLY A 100 -4.15 4.01 1.94
CA GLY A 100 -3.20 4.68 1.06
C GLY A 100 -1.85 4.82 1.75
N MET A 101 -0.77 4.64 1.00
CA MET A 101 0.56 4.99 1.42
C MET A 101 1.26 5.77 0.32
N VAL A 102 1.95 6.84 0.67
CA VAL A 102 2.66 7.72 -0.26
C VAL A 102 4.10 7.93 0.19
N LYS A 103 4.93 8.41 -0.74
CA LYS A 103 6.36 8.70 -0.52
C LYS A 103 7.17 7.51 -0.02
N ILE A 104 6.81 6.31 -0.46
CA ILE A 104 7.60 5.11 -0.15
C ILE A 104 8.72 5.02 -1.19
N ALA A 105 9.94 5.37 -0.78
CA ALA A 105 11.09 5.35 -1.68
C ALA A 105 11.37 3.93 -2.21
N ASP A 106 11.58 3.82 -3.52
CA ASP A 106 12.00 2.60 -4.21
C ASP A 106 11.10 1.36 -3.96
N ALA A 107 9.82 1.56 -3.66
CA ALA A 107 8.86 0.48 -3.40
C ALA A 107 8.82 -0.57 -4.51
N THR A 108 8.89 -0.13 -5.78
CA THR A 108 8.86 -0.99 -6.96
C THR A 108 10.16 -1.76 -7.20
N LYS A 109 11.27 -1.31 -6.60
CA LYS A 109 12.58 -1.97 -6.68
C LYS A 109 12.82 -2.93 -5.53
N VAL A 110 12.21 -2.66 -4.38
CA VAL A 110 12.31 -3.49 -3.17
C VAL A 110 11.23 -4.58 -3.16
N LEU A 111 10.05 -4.30 -3.71
CA LEU A 111 8.96 -5.25 -3.77
C LEU A 111 8.93 -6.00 -5.11
N GLU A 112 8.43 -7.23 -5.11
CA GLU A 112 8.18 -8.02 -6.31
C GLU A 112 6.70 -8.39 -6.45
N ASN A 113 6.24 -8.59 -7.69
CA ASN A 113 4.88 -9.05 -7.97
C ASN A 113 4.61 -10.41 -7.31
N GLY A 114 3.51 -10.51 -6.57
CA GLY A 114 3.10 -11.73 -5.87
C GLY A 114 3.73 -11.91 -4.49
N MET A 115 4.58 -10.99 -4.03
CA MET A 115 5.05 -11.05 -2.64
C MET A 115 3.91 -10.82 -1.65
N HIS A 116 3.91 -11.58 -0.58
CA HIS A 116 2.95 -11.42 0.50
C HIS A 116 3.49 -10.43 1.53
N ILE A 117 2.78 -9.31 1.69
CA ILE A 117 3.19 -8.23 2.59
C ILE A 117 2.05 -7.82 3.52
N ARG A 118 2.43 -7.25 4.65
CA ARG A 118 1.53 -6.55 5.56
C ARG A 118 1.81 -5.06 5.47
N VAL A 119 0.79 -4.32 5.08
CA VAL A 119 0.76 -2.87 5.14
C VAL A 119 0.12 -2.46 6.45
N ARG A 120 0.78 -1.61 7.23
CA ARG A 120 0.22 -0.95 8.42
C ARG A 120 0.22 0.54 8.19
N ALA A 121 -0.96 1.14 8.25
CA ALA A 121 -1.17 2.58 8.22
C ALA A 121 -1.57 3.05 9.62
N SER A 122 -0.81 3.98 10.19
CA SER A 122 -1.03 4.55 11.52
C SER A 122 -0.95 6.08 11.44
N GLU A 123 -2.08 6.79 11.51
CA GLU A 123 -2.21 8.26 11.43
C GLU A 123 -1.41 8.94 10.30
N ASN A 124 -0.10 9.10 10.46
CA ASN A 124 0.82 9.70 9.49
C ASN A 124 1.97 8.77 9.07
N LEU A 125 2.13 7.62 9.72
CA LEU A 125 3.20 6.66 9.47
C LEU A 125 2.66 5.42 8.77
N GLY A 126 3.24 5.13 7.63
CA GLY A 126 3.01 3.90 6.89
C GLY A 126 4.22 2.97 7.01
N GLU A 127 3.99 1.73 7.39
CA GLU A 127 5.01 0.68 7.49
C GLU A 127 4.62 -0.55 6.67
N ILE A 128 5.58 -1.12 5.95
CA ILE A 128 5.41 -2.36 5.20
C ILE A 128 6.29 -3.44 5.80
N PHE A 129 5.70 -4.60 6.09
CA PHE A 129 6.38 -5.76 6.65
C PHE A 129 6.28 -6.95 5.69
N PHE A 130 7.35 -7.72 5.58
CA PHE A 130 7.32 -9.01 4.89
C PHE A 130 6.61 -10.02 5.78
N ILE A 131 5.71 -10.81 5.20
CA ILE A 131 5.05 -11.92 5.90
C ILE A 131 5.05 -13.14 4.97
N ASP A 132 5.99 -14.05 5.23
CA ASP A 132 6.05 -15.37 4.59
C ASP A 132 4.86 -16.24 5.03
#